data_AF-A0A951IR88-F1
#
_entry.id   AF-A0A951IR88-F1
#
_cell.length_a   1.000
_cell.length_b   1.000
_cell.length_c   1.000
_cell.angle_alpha   90.00
_cell.angle_beta   90.00
_cell.angle_gamma   90.00
#
_symmetry.space_group_name_H-M   'P 1'
#
loop_
_entity.id
_entity.type
_entity.pdbx_description
1 polymer ?
#
loop_
_entity_poly.entity_id
_entity_poly.type
_entity_poly.pdbx_seq_one_letter_code
_entity_poly.pdbx_strand_id
1 'polypeptide(L)'
;MRSLGDIPHRLQTQDDRLLVLVLATSAHRRDQLRDCVTQEAPDCHVHMVDSYLDAMAQAPYLPMHLLILDMSMDNLLVPAFERFLSRAAPQARLHVFDDAQDPPYSPVHAAAGLAEPLSLVSLRSAVRGFASVLREQRAG
;
A
#
# COMPACT_ATOMS: atom_id res chain seq x y z
N MET A 1 -26.74 -5.81 -18.34
CA MET A 1 -25.40 -6.34 -18.67
C MET A 1 -24.41 -5.19 -18.54
N ARG A 2 -23.63 -5.12 -17.47
CA ARG A 2 -22.59 -4.08 -17.30
C ARG A 2 -21.29 -4.60 -17.89
N SER A 3 -20.67 -3.75 -18.71
CA SER A 3 -19.46 -4.00 -19.48
C SER A 3 -18.29 -4.40 -18.57
N LEU A 4 -17.63 -5.51 -18.92
CA LEU A 4 -16.32 -5.96 -18.40
C LEU A 4 -15.15 -5.17 -19.03
N GLY A 5 -15.41 -3.96 -19.52
CA GLY A 5 -14.47 -3.16 -20.27
C GLY A 5 -14.12 -1.90 -19.51
N ASP A 6 -13.14 -2.01 -18.60
CA ASP A 6 -12.17 -0.97 -18.30
C ASP A 6 -11.13 -1.58 -17.34
N ILE A 7 -10.37 -2.55 -17.83
CA ILE A 7 -9.04 -2.79 -17.28
C ILE A 7 -8.25 -1.53 -17.71
N PRO A 8 -7.78 -0.67 -16.79
CA PRO A 8 -7.07 0.52 -17.21
C PRO A 8 -5.80 0.09 -17.95
N HIS A 9 -5.77 0.35 -19.25
CA HIS A 9 -4.61 0.24 -20.14
C HIS A 9 -3.41 1.13 -19.73
N ARG A 10 -3.32 1.57 -18.47
CA ARG A 10 -2.34 2.55 -17.97
C ARG A 10 -1.34 2.02 -16.94
N LEU A 11 -1.36 0.74 -16.59
CA LEU A 11 -0.26 0.12 -15.84
C LEU A 11 0.78 -0.55 -16.76
N GLN A 12 0.83 -0.14 -18.03
CA GLN A 12 2.06 -0.24 -18.84
C GLN A 12 3.06 0.81 -18.37
N THR A 13 3.41 0.83 -17.09
CA THR A 13 4.54 1.62 -16.63
C THR A 13 5.79 0.80 -16.88
N GLN A 14 6.38 1.07 -18.03
CA GLN A 14 7.76 0.80 -18.41
C GLN A 14 8.76 1.61 -17.54
N ASP A 15 8.42 1.78 -16.25
CA ASP A 15 9.11 2.61 -15.28
C ASP A 15 9.46 1.69 -14.12
N ASP A 16 10.75 1.42 -13.93
CA ASP A 16 11.33 0.68 -12.81
C ASP A 16 11.15 1.46 -11.50
N ARG A 17 9.94 1.92 -11.18
CA ARG A 17 9.64 2.67 -9.97
C ARG A 17 8.92 1.76 -9.00
N LEU A 18 9.29 1.90 -7.73
CA LEU A 18 8.72 1.12 -6.63
C LEU A 18 7.20 1.36 -6.61
N LEU A 19 6.41 0.31 -6.84
CA LEU A 19 4.95 0.46 -6.92
C LEU A 19 4.33 0.13 -5.56
N VAL A 20 3.51 1.05 -5.05
CA VAL A 20 2.76 0.87 -3.81
C VAL A 20 1.27 0.97 -4.09
N LEU A 21 0.53 -0.11 -3.86
CA LEU A 21 -0.92 -0.13 -3.96
C LEU A 21 -1.50 0.16 -2.59
N VAL A 22 -2.28 1.23 -2.48
CA VAL A 22 -2.93 1.60 -1.22
C VAL A 22 -4.43 1.39 -1.36
N LEU A 23 -4.99 0.57 -0.47
CA LEU A 23 -6.42 0.32 -0.37
C LEU A 23 -6.94 0.94 0.92
N ALA A 24 -7.75 2.01 0.83
CA ALA A 24 -8.33 2.69 1.98
C ALA A 24 -9.66 3.38 1.63
N THR A 25 -10.56 3.46 2.61
CA THR A 25 -11.97 3.87 2.41
C THR A 25 -12.22 5.37 2.31
N SER A 26 -11.36 6.20 2.91
CA SER A 26 -11.55 7.66 2.96
C SER A 26 -10.43 8.42 2.25
N ALA A 27 -10.78 9.55 1.63
CA ALA A 27 -9.81 10.41 0.96
C ALA A 27 -8.70 10.89 1.90
N HIS A 28 -9.07 11.28 3.13
CA HIS A 28 -8.10 11.72 4.13
C HIS A 28 -7.07 10.63 4.47
N ARG A 29 -7.53 9.39 4.67
CA ARG A 29 -6.64 8.27 4.99
C ARG A 29 -5.74 7.90 3.80
N ARG A 30 -6.27 7.95 2.58
CA ARG A 30 -5.45 7.79 1.37
C ARG A 30 -4.35 8.82 1.28
N ASP A 31 -4.65 10.09 1.59
CA ASP A 31 -3.65 11.16 1.59
C ASP A 31 -2.58 10.92 2.66
N GLN A 32 -2.97 10.56 3.89
CA GLN A 32 -2.02 10.23 4.96
C GLN A 32 -1.07 9.07 4.60
N LEU A 33 -1.63 7.98 4.07
CA LEU A 33 -0.83 6.81 3.66
C LEU A 33 0.08 7.16 2.47
N ARG A 34 -0.41 7.94 1.50
CA ARG A 34 0.40 8.44 0.38
C ARG A 34 1.58 9.27 0.87
N ASP A 35 1.32 10.22 1.76
CA ASP A 35 2.35 11.12 2.27
C ASP A 35 3.41 10.33 3.05
N CYS A 36 2.98 9.36 3.87
CA CYS A 36 3.88 8.47 4.59
C CYS A 36 4.77 7.66 3.63
N VAL A 37 4.18 7.08 2.58
CA VAL A 37 4.93 6.30 1.58
C VAL A 37 5.91 7.19 0.80
N THR A 38 5.45 8.38 0.39
CA THR A 38 6.25 9.32 -0.41
C THR A 38 7.43 9.90 0.37
N GLN A 39 7.27 10.12 1.68
CA GLN A 39 8.37 10.55 2.56
C GLN A 39 9.48 9.50 2.67
N GLU A 40 9.11 8.22 2.72
CA GLU A 40 10.07 7.13 2.92
C GLU A 40 10.67 6.57 1.61
N ALA A 41 9.93 6.69 0.52
CA ALA A 41 10.34 6.25 -0.81
C ALA A 41 9.92 7.31 -1.85
N PRO A 42 10.64 8.44 -1.96
CA PRO A 42 10.24 9.55 -2.84
C PRO A 42 10.19 9.19 -4.33
N ASP A 43 10.94 8.16 -4.74
CA ASP A 43 10.96 7.67 -6.12
C ASP A 43 9.87 6.63 -6.42
N CYS A 44 9.00 6.34 -5.46
CA CYS A 44 7.92 5.38 -5.64
C CYS A 44 6.74 5.95 -6.44
N HIS A 45 6.02 5.07 -7.11
CA HIS A 45 4.70 5.36 -7.66
C HIS A 45 3.64 4.82 -6.71
N VAL A 46 2.83 5.71 -6.13
CA VAL A 46 1.71 5.33 -5.27
C VAL A 46 0.45 5.23 -6.12
N HIS A 47 -0.10 4.03 -6.26
CA HIS A 47 -1.37 3.76 -6.93
C HIS A 47 -2.48 3.55 -5.90
N MET A 48 -3.54 4.35 -6.00
CA MET A 48 -4.71 4.24 -5.12
C MET A 48 -5.72 3.30 -5.75
N VAL A 49 -6.19 2.32 -4.97
CA VAL A 49 -7.27 1.42 -5.36
C VAL A 49 -8.46 1.61 -4.42
N ASP A 50 -9.66 1.51 -4.97
CA ASP A 50 -10.91 1.83 -4.26
C ASP A 50 -11.59 0.57 -3.67
N SER A 51 -11.19 -0.63 -4.11
CA SER A 51 -11.78 -1.87 -3.63
C SER A 51 -10.80 -3.05 -3.63
N TYR A 52 -11.12 -4.07 -2.81
CA TYR A 52 -10.41 -5.35 -2.84
C TYR A 52 -10.46 -5.99 -4.23
N LEU A 53 -11.58 -5.86 -4.94
CA LEU A 53 -11.74 -6.43 -6.29
C LEU A 53 -10.77 -5.77 -7.28
N ASP A 54 -10.61 -4.45 -7.23
CA ASP A 54 -9.67 -3.74 -8.09
C ASP A 54 -8.22 -4.13 -7.74
N ALA A 55 -7.91 -4.24 -6.44
CA ALA A 55 -6.61 -4.70 -5.99
C ALA A 55 -6.31 -6.14 -6.47
N MET A 56 -7.29 -7.05 -6.38
CA MET A 56 -7.17 -8.42 -6.88
C MET A 56 -7.03 -8.47 -8.40
N ALA A 57 -7.75 -7.62 -9.13
CA ALA A 57 -7.68 -7.57 -10.59
C ALA A 57 -6.33 -7.05 -11.09
N GLN A 58 -5.68 -6.15 -10.35
CA GLN A 58 -4.43 -5.52 -10.77
C GLN A 58 -3.18 -6.27 -10.29
N ALA A 59 -3.14 -6.71 -9.03
CA ALA A 59 -1.95 -7.27 -8.37
C ALA A 59 -1.18 -8.33 -9.20
N PRO A 60 -1.84 -9.29 -9.88
CA PRO A 60 -1.14 -10.31 -10.67
C PRO A 60 -0.29 -9.76 -11.83
N TYR A 61 -0.69 -8.61 -12.39
CA TYR A 61 -0.06 -8.03 -13.58
C TYR A 61 1.02 -7.01 -13.25
N LEU A 62 1.23 -6.74 -11.96
CA LEU A 62 2.19 -5.77 -11.50
C LEU A 62 3.55 -6.42 -11.25
N PRO A 63 4.66 -5.70 -11.48
CA PRO A 63 5.97 -6.13 -11.04
C PRO A 63 6.02 -6.23 -9.51
N MET A 64 7.18 -6.52 -8.94
CA MET A 64 7.33 -6.54 -7.48
C MET A 64 6.81 -5.22 -6.86
N HIS A 65 5.82 -5.33 -5.98
CA HIS A 65 5.09 -4.19 -5.41
C HIS A 65 4.75 -4.44 -3.94
N LEU A 66 4.52 -3.34 -3.22
CA LEU A 66 4.01 -3.35 -1.85
C LEU A 66 2.52 -3.00 -1.88
N LEU A 67 1.70 -3.81 -1.25
CA LEU A 67 0.28 -3.58 -1.10
C LEU A 67 0.01 -3.21 0.36
N ILE A 68 -0.52 -2.01 0.58
CA ILE A 68 -0.93 -1.50 1.88
C ILE A 68 -2.44 -1.66 1.98
N LEU A 69 -2.87 -2.48 2.94
CA LEU A 69 -4.25 -2.77 3.21
C LEU A 69 -4.68 -2.10 4.52
N ASP A 70 -5.55 -1.11 4.42
CA ASP A 70 -6.12 -0.43 5.57
C ASP A 70 -7.22 -1.27 6.26
N MET A 71 -7.02 -1.61 7.53
CA MET A 71 -7.95 -2.39 8.35
C MET A 71 -9.27 -1.68 8.66
N SER A 72 -9.40 -0.38 8.38
CA SER A 72 -10.73 0.27 8.41
C SER A 72 -11.66 -0.21 7.30
N MET A 73 -11.10 -0.89 6.30
CA MET A 73 -11.86 -1.67 5.33
C MET A 73 -12.45 -2.93 5.99
N ASP A 74 -13.18 -3.74 5.22
CA ASP A 74 -13.69 -5.04 5.69
C ASP A 74 -12.53 -5.98 6.10
N ASN A 75 -12.30 -6.10 7.41
CA ASN A 75 -11.20 -6.87 8.00
C ASN A 75 -11.37 -8.39 7.83
N LEU A 76 -12.58 -8.87 7.56
CA LEU A 76 -12.86 -10.29 7.35
C LEU A 76 -12.25 -10.81 6.04
N LEU A 77 -11.92 -9.90 5.12
CA LEU A 77 -11.38 -10.22 3.81
C LEU A 77 -9.86 -10.38 3.79
N VAL A 78 -9.13 -9.93 4.84
CA VAL A 78 -7.66 -10.00 4.87
C VAL A 78 -7.13 -11.42 4.64
N PRO A 79 -7.62 -12.48 5.34
CA PRO A 79 -7.09 -13.83 5.14
C PRO A 79 -7.39 -14.39 3.74
N ALA A 80 -8.56 -14.04 3.19
CA ALA A 80 -8.92 -14.44 1.82
C ALA A 80 -8.03 -13.75 0.78
N PHE A 81 -7.71 -12.48 1.03
CA PHE A 81 -6.84 -11.67 0.17
C PHE A 81 -5.39 -12.15 0.23
N GLU A 82 -4.85 -12.45 1.41
CA GLU A 82 -3.52 -13.09 1.58
C GLU A 82 -3.42 -14.40 0.79
N ARG A 83 -4.44 -15.26 0.93
CA ARG A 83 -4.50 -16.52 0.19
C ARG A 83 -4.56 -16.29 -1.31
N PHE A 84 -5.28 -15.28 -1.78
CA PHE A 84 -5.29 -14.90 -3.19
C PHE A 84 -3.88 -14.46 -3.65
N LEU A 85 -3.24 -13.54 -2.94
CA LEU A 85 -1.91 -13.02 -3.29
C LEU A 85 -0.89 -14.15 -3.38
N SER A 86 -0.87 -15.08 -2.42
CA SER A 86 0.07 -16.23 -2.45
C SER A 86 -0.03 -17.10 -3.70
N ARG A 87 -1.18 -17.07 -4.39
CA ARG A 87 -1.46 -17.89 -5.58
C ARG A 87 -1.33 -17.10 -6.87
N ALA A 88 -1.87 -15.89 -6.91
CA ALA A 88 -2.04 -15.11 -8.13
C ALA A 88 -1.01 -13.98 -8.28
N ALA A 89 -0.45 -13.50 -7.17
CA ALA A 89 0.54 -12.42 -7.15
C ALA A 89 1.62 -12.67 -6.07
N PRO A 90 2.37 -13.78 -6.13
CA PRO A 90 3.36 -14.13 -5.11
C PRO A 90 4.52 -13.12 -5.00
N GLN A 91 4.69 -12.25 -6.00
CA GLN A 91 5.63 -11.12 -5.98
C GLN A 91 5.16 -9.94 -5.11
N ALA A 92 3.89 -9.91 -4.72
CA ALA A 92 3.33 -8.85 -3.88
C ALA A 92 3.79 -9.01 -2.43
N ARG A 93 4.24 -7.92 -1.81
CA ARG A 93 4.38 -7.84 -0.35
C ARG A 93 3.15 -7.18 0.24
N LEU A 94 2.55 -7.78 1.27
CA LEU A 94 1.40 -7.21 1.95
C LEU A 94 1.84 -6.53 3.25
N HIS A 95 1.35 -5.32 3.49
CA HIS A 95 1.37 -4.66 4.78
C HIS A 95 -0.07 -4.34 5.20
N VAL A 96 -0.47 -4.83 6.36
CA VAL A 96 -1.77 -4.53 6.95
C VAL A 96 -1.61 -3.33 7.87
N PHE A 97 -2.24 -2.22 7.51
CA PHE A 97 -2.26 -0.99 8.29
C PHE A 97 -3.43 -1.03 9.26
N ASP A 98 -3.14 -1.09 10.56
CA ASP A 98 -4.12 -1.10 11.63
C ASP A 98 -3.81 0.02 12.64
N ASP A 99 -4.67 1.04 12.68
CA ASP A 99 -4.57 2.16 13.61
C ASP A 99 -5.58 2.07 14.76
N ALA A 100 -6.25 0.93 14.96
CA ALA A 100 -7.29 0.78 15.98
C ALA A 100 -6.80 0.97 17.42
N GLN A 101 -5.49 0.73 17.66
CA GLN A 101 -4.85 0.91 18.97
C GLN A 101 -4.07 2.23 19.08
N ASP A 102 -4.04 3.02 18.02
CA ASP A 102 -3.28 4.26 18.05
C ASP A 102 -4.01 5.35 18.84
N PRO A 103 -3.26 6.17 19.58
CA PRO A 103 -3.83 7.36 20.20
C PRO A 103 -4.31 8.34 19.11
N PRO A 104 -5.27 9.23 19.42
CA PRO A 104 -5.72 10.26 18.49
C PRO A 104 -4.55 11.11 17.99
N TYR A 105 -4.16 10.90 16.74
CA TYR A 105 -3.01 11.58 16.17
C TYR A 105 -3.42 12.85 15.43
N SER A 106 -2.68 13.92 15.69
CA SER A 106 -2.80 15.20 14.99
C SER A 106 -1.39 15.61 14.58
N PRO A 107 -1.21 16.27 13.42
CA PRO A 107 0.09 16.84 13.03
C PRO A 107 0.69 17.76 14.11
N VAL A 108 -0.15 18.37 14.95
CA VAL A 108 0.26 19.18 16.09
C VAL A 108 0.92 18.34 17.20
N HIS A 109 0.52 17.08 17.37
CA HIS A 109 1.11 16.16 18.34
C HIS A 109 2.55 15.79 17.97
N ALA A 110 2.85 15.67 16.68
CA ALA A 110 4.21 15.45 16.18
C ALA A 110 5.13 16.64 16.50
N ALA A 111 4.64 17.86 16.27
CA ALA A 111 5.37 19.10 16.58
C ALA A 111 5.58 19.29 18.10
N ALA A 112 4.71 18.71 18.92
CA ALA A 112 4.82 18.71 20.38
C ALA A 112 5.73 17.60 20.95
N GLY A 113 6.36 16.78 20.10
CA GLY A 113 7.24 15.69 20.53
C GLY A 113 6.51 14.52 21.20
N LEU A 114 5.21 14.37 20.95
CA LEU A 114 4.45 13.20 21.41
C LEU A 114 4.84 11.97 20.57
N ALA A 115 4.74 10.80 21.19
CA ALA A 115 5.08 9.53 20.54
C ALA A 115 4.24 9.35 19.26
N GLU A 116 4.94 8.99 18.18
CA GLU A 116 4.30 8.71 16.91
C GLU A 116 3.42 7.44 17.01
N PRO A 117 2.26 7.39 16.32
CA PRO A 117 1.42 6.20 16.25
C PRO A 117 2.19 4.98 15.77
N LEU A 118 1.95 3.83 16.41
CA LEU A 118 2.68 2.61 16.11
C LEU A 118 2.37 2.10 14.70
N SER A 119 1.14 2.31 14.20
CA SER A 119 0.76 1.95 12.83
C SER A 119 1.63 2.67 11.80
N LEU A 120 1.91 3.97 11.99
CA LEU A 120 2.72 4.78 11.08
C LEU A 120 4.19 4.36 11.15
N VAL A 121 4.71 4.08 12.35
CA VAL A 121 6.08 3.55 12.53
C VAL A 121 6.24 2.20 11.81
N SER A 122 5.25 1.32 11.95
CA SER A 122 5.22 0.02 11.29
C SER A 122 5.16 0.16 9.77
N LEU A 123 4.30 1.05 9.26
CA LEU A 123 4.17 1.34 7.84
C LEU A 123 5.47 1.87 7.23
N ARG A 124 6.11 2.87 7.87
CA ARG A 124 7.40 3.41 7.40
C ARG A 124 8.46 2.33 7.34
N SER A 125 8.52 1.47 8.35
CA SER A 125 9.46 0.35 8.39
C SER A 125 9.23 -0.63 7.22
N ALA A 126 7.97 -0.93 6.91
CA ALA A 126 7.62 -1.78 5.76
C ALA A 126 8.01 -1.13 4.43
N VAL A 127 7.74 0.17 4.24
CA VAL A 127 8.10 0.91 3.03
C VAL A 127 9.62 0.98 2.85
N ARG A 128 10.37 1.32 3.90
CA ARG A 128 11.85 1.33 3.88
C ARG A 128 12.43 -0.04 3.54
N GLY A 129 11.93 -1.08 4.21
CA GLY A 129 12.38 -2.45 3.98
C GLY A 129 12.12 -2.90 2.55
N PHE A 130 10.96 -2.55 1.99
CA PHE A 130 10.65 -2.84 0.60
C PHE A 130 11.55 -2.06 -0.38
N ALA A 131 11.78 -0.77 -0.11
CA ALA A 131 12.68 0.05 -0.91
C ALA A 131 14.12 -0.48 -0.91
N SER A 132 14.62 -0.99 0.22
CA SER A 132 15.95 -1.63 0.28
C SER A 132 16.04 -2.83 -0.64
N VAL A 133 15.08 -3.76 -0.54
CA VAL A 133 15.06 -4.99 -1.34
C VAL A 133 15.04 -4.69 -2.84
N LEU A 134 14.26 -3.70 -3.27
CA LEU A 134 14.22 -3.31 -4.68
C LEU A 134 15.51 -2.65 -5.17
N ARG A 135 16.21 -1.90 -4.31
CA ARG A 135 17.53 -1.34 -4.67
C ARG A 135 18.58 -2.43 -4.80
N GLU A 136 18.58 -3.40 -3.89
CA GLU A 136 19.51 -4.54 -3.90
C GLU A 136 19.35 -5.39 -5.17
N GLN A 137 18.11 -5.65 -5.58
CA GLN A 137 17.82 -6.40 -6.81
C GLN A 137 18.25 -5.68 -8.10
N ARG A 138 18.48 -4.37 -8.06
CA ARG A 138 18.95 -3.58 -9.23
C ARG A 138 20.46 -3.46 -9.32
N ALA A 139 21.16 -3.69 -8.20
CA ALA A 139 22.61 -3.53 -8.12
C ALA A 139 23.39 -4.81 -8.50
N GLY A 140 22.70 -5.95 -8.61
CA GLY A 140 23.26 -7.24 -9.02
C GLY A 140 22.87 -7.60 -10.44
#